data_AF-A0A3D1V0R9-F1
#
_entry.id   AF-A0A3D1V0R9-F1
#
_cell.length_a   1.000
_cell.length_b   1.000
_cell.length_c   1.000
_cell.angle_alpha   90.00
_cell.angle_beta   90.00
_cell.angle_gamma   90.00
#
_symmetry.space_group_name_H-M   'P 1'
#
loop_
_entity.id
_entity.type
_entity.pdbx_description
1 polymer ?
#
loop_
_entity_poly.entity_id
_entity_poly.type
_entity_poly.pdbx_seq_one_letter_code
_entity_poly.pdbx_strand_id
1 'polypeptide(L)'
;MTNGFCRLIQPRLPGRKGLISLTAVTAALALIAVSLFSAAAVAPANPAFQDTWARTDQPVSSGQAERTWMWGPAANTSAMQEAYAESPGGMRTVQYYDKTRMEINNPSGDQSSLWYVTNGLLVREMIIGEVQVGDATFEPHAVADTINVAGDPDDPNGPTYASFASRLGDPALPIGTVITQRLARNGDVSTDTTLTSYGITAAHRVTVTDIDHTVASVFWDFMNSTGVVYQGGQFVQDSLFVNPFYATGYPIGEAFWANIKVANNQQDVLIQCFERRCLTWTPGNPDGWKVEAGNVGQHYFRWRYEITPPTPTPTPSPTPGPAPEVSEGVFSAYLAGANVVPPVTTDGAGTAYFYVHADGSGVDFSINTQGLTNVTAASIREGSATENGNVV
;
A
#
# COMPACT_ATOMS: atom_id res chain seq x y z
N MET A 1 20.82 -54.99 -36.53
CA MET A 1 20.81 -54.47 -37.91
C MET A 1 20.98 -52.95 -37.81
N THR A 2 22.22 -52.47 -37.82
CA THR A 2 22.89 -51.75 -38.93
C THR A 2 22.34 -50.33 -39.17
N ASN A 3 23.10 -49.36 -38.66
CA ASN A 3 23.50 -48.04 -39.19
C ASN A 3 22.66 -47.32 -40.26
N GLY A 4 22.51 -46.00 -40.09
CA GLY A 4 22.21 -45.09 -41.20
C GLY A 4 22.25 -43.60 -40.81
N PHE A 5 23.44 -43.01 -40.74
CA PHE A 5 23.64 -41.55 -40.84
C PHE A 5 23.26 -41.07 -42.25
N CYS A 6 22.57 -39.92 -42.36
CA CYS A 6 22.58 -39.14 -43.60
C CYS A 6 22.69 -37.64 -43.28
N ARG A 7 23.76 -37.03 -43.79
CA ARG A 7 24.10 -35.61 -43.71
C ARG A 7 24.15 -35.11 -45.15
N LEU A 8 23.37 -34.09 -45.51
CA LEU A 8 23.53 -33.30 -46.75
C LEU A 8 23.10 -31.86 -46.46
N ILE A 9 24.07 -30.95 -46.31
CA ILE A 9 24.55 -29.99 -47.34
C ILE A 9 23.55 -28.82 -47.53
N GLN A 10 23.96 -27.65 -47.03
CA GLN A 10 23.38 -26.35 -47.37
C GLN A 10 23.78 -25.93 -48.80
N PRO A 11 22.96 -25.10 -49.47
CA PRO A 11 23.44 -24.09 -50.40
C PRO A 11 23.30 -22.67 -49.80
N ARG A 12 24.41 -21.92 -49.86
CA ARG A 12 24.46 -20.45 -49.77
C ARG A 12 24.01 -19.83 -51.10
N LEU A 13 23.44 -18.61 -51.05
CA LEU A 13 23.63 -17.42 -51.92
C LEU A 13 22.54 -16.36 -51.57
N PRO A 14 22.61 -15.07 -52.00
CA PRO A 14 23.45 -14.01 -51.43
C PRO A 14 22.68 -12.71 -51.06
N GLY A 15 23.26 -11.94 -50.14
CA GLY A 15 23.24 -10.47 -50.00
C GLY A 15 21.99 -9.63 -50.31
N ARG A 16 21.49 -8.90 -49.29
CA ARG A 16 21.60 -7.43 -49.22
C ARG A 16 21.06 -6.86 -47.90
N LYS A 17 21.97 -6.15 -47.22
CA LYS A 17 21.81 -4.88 -46.48
C LYS A 17 20.59 -4.71 -45.56
N GLY A 18 20.89 -4.66 -44.26
CA GLY A 18 20.06 -4.06 -43.23
C GLY A 18 20.50 -4.49 -41.84
N LEU A 19 21.68 -4.07 -41.38
CA LEU A 19 21.98 -4.12 -39.94
C LEU A 19 21.02 -3.15 -39.24
N ILE A 20 19.98 -3.69 -38.62
CA ILE A 20 19.35 -3.04 -37.47
C ILE A 20 19.99 -3.71 -36.27
N SER A 21 20.78 -2.93 -35.54
CA SER A 21 21.48 -3.35 -34.33
C SER A 21 20.46 -3.93 -33.35
N LEU A 22 20.59 -5.23 -33.05
CA LEU A 22 19.78 -5.94 -32.07
C LEU A 22 20.28 -5.58 -30.66
N THR A 23 20.13 -4.32 -30.29
CA THR A 23 20.46 -3.75 -28.98
C THR A 23 19.49 -2.60 -28.71
N ALA A 24 18.23 -2.92 -28.35
CA ALA A 24 17.28 -2.06 -27.64
C ALA A 24 15.83 -2.62 -27.68
N VAL A 25 15.55 -3.85 -27.21
CA VAL A 25 14.15 -4.29 -26.94
C VAL A 25 14.06 -5.25 -25.74
N THR A 26 14.83 -5.00 -24.67
CA THR A 26 14.73 -5.74 -23.39
C THR A 26 14.85 -4.80 -22.18
N ALA A 27 14.17 -3.65 -22.24
CA ALA A 27 14.10 -2.71 -21.13
C ALA A 27 12.79 -1.91 -21.20
N ALA A 28 11.63 -2.59 -21.16
CA ALA A 28 10.33 -1.94 -21.04
C ALA A 28 9.26 -2.95 -20.58
N LEU A 29 9.49 -3.66 -19.47
CA LEU A 29 8.48 -4.46 -18.75
C LEU A 29 9.06 -4.96 -17.42
N ALA A 30 9.54 -4.04 -16.58
CA ALA A 30 9.90 -4.31 -15.18
C ALA A 30 10.13 -2.98 -14.44
N LEU A 31 9.06 -2.19 -14.29
CA LEU A 31 9.01 -1.10 -13.30
C LEU A 31 7.84 -1.38 -12.36
N ILE A 32 7.94 -2.54 -11.71
CA ILE A 32 7.31 -2.74 -10.40
C ILE A 32 8.52 -2.82 -9.48
N ALA A 33 8.76 -1.77 -8.70
CA ALA A 33 9.57 -1.91 -7.50
C ALA A 33 8.80 -2.88 -6.59
N VAL A 34 9.07 -4.18 -6.75
CA VAL A 34 8.64 -5.19 -5.80
C VAL A 34 9.55 -4.99 -4.60
N SER A 35 9.13 -4.11 -3.70
CA SER A 35 9.52 -4.22 -2.30
C SER A 35 9.16 -5.65 -1.88
N LEU A 36 10.14 -6.41 -1.37
CA LEU A 36 9.97 -7.79 -0.92
C LEU A 36 9.08 -7.83 0.33
N PHE A 37 7.78 -7.64 0.13
CA PHE A 37 6.72 -8.04 1.03
C PHE A 37 5.63 -8.65 0.16
N SER A 38 5.61 -9.98 0.06
CA SER A 38 4.41 -10.67 -0.39
C SER A 38 3.38 -10.54 0.72
N ALA A 39 2.66 -9.42 0.77
CA ALA A 39 1.36 -9.44 1.40
C ALA A 39 0.53 -10.49 0.65
N ALA A 40 -0.16 -11.36 1.38
CA ALA A 40 -1.08 -12.29 0.73
C ALA A 40 -2.07 -11.45 -0.06
N ALA A 41 -2.22 -11.69 -1.36
CA ALA A 41 -3.25 -11.03 -2.15
C ALA A 41 -4.61 -11.47 -1.59
N VAL A 42 -5.22 -10.60 -0.77
CA VAL A 42 -6.53 -10.82 -0.17
C VAL A 42 -7.58 -10.10 -1.01
N ALA A 43 -8.73 -10.74 -1.21
CA ALA A 43 -9.86 -10.08 -1.85
C ALA A 43 -10.38 -8.92 -0.98
N PRO A 44 -10.99 -7.88 -1.58
CA PRO A 44 -11.73 -6.89 -0.81
C PRO A 44 -12.75 -7.58 0.11
N ALA A 45 -12.72 -7.24 1.40
CA ALA A 45 -13.35 -8.03 2.45
C ALA A 45 -14.89 -7.95 2.47
N ASN A 46 -15.47 -6.98 1.77
CA ASN A 46 -16.91 -6.79 1.66
C ASN A 46 -17.26 -6.12 0.31
N PRO A 47 -18.54 -6.12 -0.10
CA PRO A 47 -18.97 -5.53 -1.37
C PRO A 47 -18.64 -4.04 -1.52
N ALA A 48 -18.70 -3.26 -0.45
CA ALA A 48 -18.40 -1.83 -0.52
C ALA A 48 -16.91 -1.57 -0.82
N PHE A 49 -16.00 -2.29 -0.16
CA PHE A 49 -14.57 -2.25 -0.51
C PHE A 49 -14.31 -2.77 -1.92
N GLN A 50 -15.01 -3.82 -2.35
CA GLN A 50 -14.92 -4.34 -3.71
C GLN A 50 -15.34 -3.28 -4.73
N ASP A 51 -16.46 -2.58 -4.51
CA ASP A 51 -16.98 -1.57 -5.44
C ASP A 51 -16.03 -0.35 -5.52
N THR A 52 -15.48 0.09 -4.38
CA THR A 52 -14.45 1.15 -4.34
C THR A 52 -13.20 0.74 -5.11
N TRP A 53 -12.68 -0.47 -4.86
CA TRP A 53 -11.49 -0.99 -5.56
C TRP A 53 -11.75 -1.14 -7.06
N ALA A 54 -12.89 -1.74 -7.40
CA ALA A 54 -13.23 -2.12 -8.76
C ALA A 54 -13.31 -0.91 -9.67
N ARG A 55 -13.83 0.22 -9.19
CA ARG A 55 -14.02 1.42 -10.01
C ARG A 55 -12.76 1.79 -10.80
N THR A 56 -11.61 1.88 -10.13
CA THR A 56 -10.38 2.37 -10.77
C THR A 56 -9.38 1.26 -11.06
N ASP A 57 -9.37 0.16 -10.31
CA ASP A 57 -8.30 -0.83 -10.39
C ASP A 57 -8.73 -2.11 -11.12
N GLN A 58 -10.03 -2.40 -11.21
CA GLN A 58 -10.50 -3.50 -12.07
C GLN A 58 -10.18 -3.28 -13.56
N PRO A 59 -10.32 -2.08 -14.16
CA PRO A 59 -9.89 -1.83 -15.55
C PRO A 59 -8.39 -2.10 -15.76
N VAL A 60 -7.55 -1.77 -14.79
CA VAL A 60 -6.10 -2.04 -14.86
C VAL A 60 -5.84 -3.54 -14.75
N SER A 61 -6.43 -4.19 -13.74
CA SER A 61 -6.31 -5.64 -13.50
C SER A 61 -6.79 -6.50 -14.68
N SER A 62 -7.84 -6.05 -15.38
CA SER A 62 -8.41 -6.74 -16.54
C SER A 62 -7.81 -6.33 -17.90
N GLY A 63 -6.74 -5.52 -17.90
CA GLY A 63 -6.08 -5.06 -19.12
C GLY A 63 -6.93 -4.13 -20.00
N GLN A 64 -7.97 -3.52 -19.44
CA GLN A 64 -8.82 -2.52 -20.12
C GLN A 64 -8.27 -1.09 -20.00
N ALA A 65 -7.30 -0.86 -19.11
CA ALA A 65 -6.64 0.42 -18.94
C ALA A 65 -5.12 0.25 -18.71
N GLU A 66 -4.33 1.07 -19.38
CA GLU A 66 -2.87 1.14 -19.27
C GLU A 66 -2.48 2.37 -18.44
N ARG A 67 -2.54 2.24 -17.11
CA ARG A 67 -2.18 3.30 -16.15
C ARG A 67 -1.81 2.71 -14.78
N THR A 68 -1.28 3.54 -13.89
CA THR A 68 -0.95 3.15 -12.50
C THR A 68 -2.18 2.68 -11.70
N TRP A 69 -1.89 1.98 -10.59
CA TRP A 69 -2.87 1.51 -9.60
C TRP A 69 -3.28 2.63 -8.65
N MET A 70 -4.57 2.69 -8.30
CA MET A 70 -5.03 3.64 -7.30
C MET A 70 -5.04 3.07 -5.88
N TRP A 71 -5.33 1.80 -5.72
CA TRP A 71 -5.36 1.11 -4.42
C TRP A 71 -4.24 0.09 -4.33
N GLY A 72 -4.03 -0.65 -5.42
CA GLY A 72 -3.09 -1.76 -5.53
C GLY A 72 -3.75 -2.97 -6.21
N PRO A 73 -2.96 -3.95 -6.66
CA PRO A 73 -3.47 -5.14 -7.35
C PRO A 73 -4.40 -6.00 -6.48
N ALA A 74 -4.24 -5.96 -5.16
CA ALA A 74 -5.07 -6.65 -4.18
C ALA A 74 -5.00 -5.95 -2.80
N ALA A 75 -5.80 -6.39 -1.84
CA ALA A 75 -5.62 -6.03 -0.44
C ALA A 75 -4.45 -6.82 0.17
N ASN A 76 -3.83 -6.23 1.18
CA ASN A 76 -2.68 -6.80 1.90
C ASN A 76 -3.07 -7.56 3.17
N THR A 77 -4.29 -7.33 3.67
CA THR A 77 -4.81 -7.92 4.90
C THR A 77 -6.22 -8.45 4.67
N SER A 78 -6.69 -9.34 5.55
CA SER A 78 -8.13 -9.51 5.78
C SER A 78 -8.73 -8.22 6.35
N ALA A 79 -10.07 -8.17 6.48
CA ALA A 79 -10.69 -7.15 7.30
C ALA A 79 -10.10 -7.20 8.72
N MET A 80 -9.81 -6.02 9.25
CA MET A 80 -9.35 -5.80 10.62
C MET A 80 -10.34 -4.87 11.32
N GLN A 81 -10.29 -4.86 12.66
CA GLN A 81 -11.03 -3.92 13.48
C GLN A 81 -10.05 -2.97 14.15
N GLU A 82 -10.35 -1.67 14.13
CA GLU A 82 -9.59 -0.65 14.83
C GLU A 82 -10.50 0.18 15.72
N ALA A 83 -9.97 0.66 16.86
CA ALA A 83 -10.71 1.56 17.73
C ALA A 83 -11.14 2.83 16.96
N TYR A 84 -12.41 3.18 17.09
CA TYR A 84 -13.00 4.40 16.57
C TYR A 84 -14.23 4.77 17.40
N ALA A 85 -14.16 5.87 18.15
CA ALA A 85 -15.10 6.20 19.22
C ALA A 85 -16.56 6.28 18.74
N GLU A 86 -16.80 6.84 17.56
CA GLU A 86 -18.12 7.03 16.99
C GLU A 86 -18.66 5.80 16.25
N SER A 87 -17.83 4.78 16.03
CA SER A 87 -18.27 3.54 15.38
C SER A 87 -19.13 2.70 16.34
N PRO A 88 -20.16 1.99 15.85
CA PRO A 88 -20.91 1.04 16.67
C PRO A 88 -19.99 0.02 17.35
N GLY A 89 -20.07 -0.07 18.69
CA GLY A 89 -19.17 -0.91 19.47
C GLY A 89 -17.74 -0.36 19.63
N GLY A 90 -17.50 0.90 19.25
CA GLY A 90 -16.20 1.56 19.36
C GLY A 90 -15.15 1.07 18.38
N MET A 91 -15.55 0.34 17.33
CA MET A 91 -14.64 -0.29 16.37
C MET A 91 -15.07 -0.01 14.93
N ARG A 92 -14.15 0.49 14.10
CA ARG A 92 -14.32 0.60 12.64
C ARG A 92 -13.73 -0.62 11.94
N THR A 93 -14.35 -1.03 10.85
CA THR A 93 -13.81 -2.08 9.97
C THR A 93 -12.88 -1.47 8.94
N VAL A 94 -11.70 -2.06 8.77
CA VAL A 94 -10.63 -1.53 7.93
C VAL A 94 -10.01 -2.63 7.08
N GLN A 95 -9.42 -2.27 5.95
CA GLN A 95 -8.60 -3.18 5.16
C GLN A 95 -7.47 -2.42 4.47
N TYR A 96 -6.26 -2.98 4.56
CA TYR A 96 -5.06 -2.37 3.99
C TYR A 96 -4.83 -2.79 2.55
N TYR A 97 -4.37 -1.84 1.75
CA TYR A 97 -3.94 -1.99 0.36
C TYR A 97 -2.56 -1.37 0.22
N ASP A 98 -1.94 -1.47 -0.95
CA ASP A 98 -0.61 -0.89 -1.18
C ASP A 98 -0.61 0.62 -0.97
N LYS A 99 -1.61 1.28 -1.55
CA LYS A 99 -1.67 2.74 -1.65
C LYS A 99 -2.58 3.38 -0.61
N THR A 100 -3.23 2.61 0.26
CA THR A 100 -4.17 3.13 1.27
C THR A 100 -4.61 2.11 2.32
N ARG A 101 -5.51 2.55 3.20
CA ARG A 101 -6.37 1.75 4.07
C ARG A 101 -7.80 2.23 3.85
N MET A 102 -8.66 1.34 3.36
CA MET A 102 -10.10 1.60 3.27
C MET A 102 -10.74 1.33 4.63
N GLU A 103 -11.76 2.11 4.97
CA GLU A 103 -12.45 1.98 6.26
C GLU A 103 -13.94 2.27 6.16
N ILE A 104 -14.72 1.65 7.04
CA ILE A 104 -16.14 1.92 7.26
C ILE A 104 -16.30 2.28 8.73
N ASN A 105 -16.51 3.58 8.99
CA ASN A 105 -16.69 4.11 10.35
C ASN A 105 -18.14 3.93 10.84
N ASN A 106 -19.13 4.02 9.95
CA ASN A 106 -20.54 3.77 10.28
C ASN A 106 -21.13 2.70 9.34
N PRO A 107 -21.21 1.43 9.76
CA PRO A 107 -21.77 0.35 8.94
C PRO A 107 -23.28 0.47 8.70
N SER A 108 -23.97 1.32 9.48
CA SER A 108 -25.39 1.66 9.27
C SER A 108 -25.59 2.91 8.42
N GLY A 109 -24.51 3.50 7.90
CA GLY A 109 -24.54 4.68 7.05
C GLY A 109 -25.12 4.42 5.65
N ASP A 110 -25.34 5.51 4.91
CA ASP A 110 -25.82 5.45 3.52
C ASP A 110 -24.74 4.88 2.60
N GLN A 111 -24.92 3.63 2.17
CA GLN A 111 -23.99 2.92 1.27
C GLN A 111 -23.88 3.51 -0.13
N SER A 112 -24.83 4.37 -0.53
CA SER A 112 -24.76 5.08 -1.82
C SER A 112 -23.87 6.33 -1.76
N SER A 113 -23.54 6.79 -0.55
CA SER A 113 -22.61 7.89 -0.36
C SER A 113 -21.20 7.51 -0.80
N LEU A 114 -20.55 8.40 -1.54
CA LEU A 114 -19.11 8.30 -1.83
C LEU A 114 -18.28 8.12 -0.56
N TRP A 115 -18.74 8.68 0.56
CA TRP A 115 -18.06 8.68 1.85
C TRP A 115 -18.48 7.52 2.76
N TYR A 116 -19.23 6.52 2.25
CA TYR A 116 -19.49 5.30 3.02
C TYR A 116 -18.21 4.50 3.27
N VAL A 117 -17.39 4.36 2.21
CA VAL A 117 -16.01 3.89 2.31
C VAL A 117 -15.10 5.12 2.30
N THR A 118 -14.46 5.41 3.43
CA THR A 118 -13.43 6.44 3.50
C THR A 118 -12.04 5.82 3.39
N ASN A 119 -11.06 6.70 3.29
CA ASN A 119 -9.64 6.36 3.28
C ASN A 119 -9.03 7.00 4.52
N GLY A 120 -8.26 6.22 5.29
CA GLY A 120 -7.62 6.73 6.49
C GLY A 120 -6.71 7.93 6.21
N LEU A 121 -6.50 8.78 7.21
CA LEU A 121 -5.65 9.99 7.14
C LEU A 121 -4.16 9.62 7.21
N LEU A 122 -3.76 8.54 6.53
CA LEU A 122 -2.51 7.81 6.80
C LEU A 122 -1.26 8.69 6.75
N VAL A 123 -1.21 9.60 5.79
CA VAL A 123 -0.05 10.47 5.61
C VAL A 123 -0.03 11.59 6.64
N ARG A 124 -1.18 12.20 6.94
CA ARG A 124 -1.31 13.17 8.05
C ARG A 124 -0.88 12.53 9.36
N GLU A 125 -1.39 11.34 9.65
CA GLU A 125 -1.10 10.59 10.87
C GLU A 125 0.40 10.25 11.01
N MET A 126 1.05 9.79 9.93
CA MET A 126 2.49 9.51 9.91
C MET A 126 3.38 10.75 9.99
N ILE A 127 2.95 11.88 9.40
CA ILE A 127 3.71 13.13 9.39
C ILE A 127 3.57 13.88 10.73
N ILE A 128 2.37 13.93 11.28
CA ILE A 128 2.10 14.62 12.55
C ILE A 128 2.49 13.74 13.75
N GLY A 129 2.42 12.41 13.60
CA GLY A 129 2.63 11.47 14.70
C GLY A 129 1.39 11.36 15.58
N GLU A 130 0.24 11.10 14.98
CA GLU A 130 -0.99 10.88 15.74
C GLU A 130 -1.92 9.92 14.99
N VAL A 131 -2.53 8.96 15.69
CA VAL A 131 -3.46 8.00 15.11
C VAL A 131 -4.89 8.47 15.31
N GLN A 132 -5.69 8.50 14.25
CA GLN A 132 -7.10 8.84 14.37
C GLN A 132 -7.90 7.68 14.99
N VAL A 133 -8.53 7.94 16.14
CA VAL A 133 -9.39 6.99 16.88
C VAL A 133 -10.80 7.51 17.12
N GLY A 134 -11.17 8.58 16.43
CA GLY A 134 -12.52 9.11 16.36
C GLY A 134 -12.61 10.30 15.40
N ASP A 135 -13.79 10.86 15.21
CA ASP A 135 -14.02 11.96 14.26
C ASP A 135 -13.12 13.17 14.55
N ALA A 136 -12.92 13.49 15.83
CA ALA A 136 -12.03 14.56 16.29
C ALA A 136 -11.06 14.10 17.40
N THR A 137 -10.87 12.79 17.56
CA THR A 137 -10.04 12.21 18.62
C THR A 137 -8.80 11.54 18.03
N PHE A 138 -7.63 11.93 18.54
CA PHE A 138 -6.33 11.46 18.05
C PHE A 138 -5.47 10.98 19.22
N GLU A 139 -4.77 9.86 19.01
CA GLU A 139 -3.80 9.30 19.96
C GLU A 139 -2.38 9.68 19.54
N PRO A 140 -1.56 10.28 20.42
CA PRO A 140 -0.18 10.63 20.08
C PRO A 140 0.69 9.42 19.77
N HIS A 141 1.48 9.50 18.72
CA HIS A 141 2.48 8.52 18.28
C HIS A 141 3.81 9.21 17.91
N ALA A 142 4.86 8.43 17.67
CA ALA A 142 6.07 8.98 17.09
C ALA A 142 5.87 9.27 15.59
N VAL A 143 6.38 10.39 15.09
CA VAL A 143 6.43 10.68 13.65
C VAL A 143 7.16 9.55 12.91
N ALA A 144 6.74 9.22 11.69
CA ALA A 144 7.41 8.23 10.85
C ALA A 144 8.75 8.76 10.29
N ASP A 145 9.80 8.73 11.11
CA ASP A 145 11.11 9.30 10.81
C ASP A 145 12.02 8.43 9.92
N THR A 146 11.80 7.13 9.92
CA THR A 146 12.62 6.13 9.22
C THR A 146 11.99 5.61 7.92
N ILE A 147 10.75 5.98 7.62
CA ILE A 147 10.05 5.50 6.42
C ILE A 147 10.15 6.54 5.31
N ASN A 148 10.75 6.14 4.19
CA ASN A 148 10.83 6.95 2.98
C ASN A 148 9.43 7.19 2.41
N VAL A 149 9.13 8.43 1.97
CA VAL A 149 7.83 8.75 1.37
C VAL A 149 7.63 8.06 0.01
N ALA A 150 8.73 7.87 -0.72
CA ALA A 150 8.74 7.25 -2.04
C ALA A 150 10.06 6.51 -2.28
N GLY A 151 10.05 5.62 -3.29
CA GLY A 151 11.23 4.89 -3.74
C GLY A 151 11.56 3.64 -2.93
N ASP A 152 12.80 3.20 -3.08
CA ASP A 152 13.31 1.99 -2.44
C ASP A 152 13.41 2.21 -0.91
N PRO A 153 12.98 1.24 -0.08
CA PRO A 153 13.03 1.36 1.38
C PRO A 153 14.44 1.56 1.96
N ASP A 154 15.48 1.19 1.21
CA ASP A 154 16.88 1.29 1.60
C ASP A 154 17.57 2.56 1.07
N ASP A 155 16.83 3.51 0.47
CA ASP A 155 17.37 4.79 0.04
C ASP A 155 17.82 5.62 1.26
N PRO A 156 19.12 5.91 1.43
CA PRO A 156 19.61 6.69 2.56
C PRO A 156 19.37 8.20 2.40
N ASN A 157 19.00 8.67 1.20
CA ASN A 157 18.93 10.09 0.86
C ASN A 157 17.51 10.60 0.60
N GLY A 158 16.57 9.70 0.31
CA GLY A 158 15.17 10.07 0.08
C GLY A 158 14.54 10.74 1.31
N PRO A 159 13.64 11.72 1.14
CA PRO A 159 12.86 12.28 2.23
C PRO A 159 11.94 11.25 2.87
N THR A 160 11.82 11.35 4.20
CA THR A 160 10.89 10.58 5.03
C THR A 160 9.68 11.42 5.38
N TYR A 161 8.67 10.82 6.01
CA TYR A 161 7.53 11.59 6.51
C TYR A 161 7.96 12.68 7.51
N ALA A 162 9.02 12.44 8.31
CA ALA A 162 9.61 13.47 9.16
C ALA A 162 10.25 14.64 8.38
N SER A 163 10.78 14.40 7.17
CA SER A 163 11.27 15.49 6.32
C SER A 163 10.13 16.46 5.98
N PHE A 164 8.94 15.92 5.64
CA PHE A 164 7.75 16.73 5.36
C PHE A 164 7.12 17.33 6.62
N ALA A 165 7.22 16.67 7.78
CA ALA A 165 6.76 17.22 9.06
C ALA A 165 7.43 18.57 9.38
N SER A 166 8.69 18.75 8.97
CA SER A 166 9.42 20.01 9.12
C SER A 166 8.93 21.15 8.20
N ARG A 167 8.01 20.86 7.26
CA ARG A 167 7.54 21.77 6.20
C ARG A 167 6.04 22.05 6.22
N LEU A 168 5.30 21.55 7.21
CA LEU A 168 3.85 21.80 7.33
C LEU A 168 3.49 23.29 7.41
N GLY A 169 4.40 24.13 7.92
CA GLY A 169 4.21 25.57 8.04
C GLY A 169 4.66 26.40 6.84
N ASP A 170 5.15 25.77 5.77
CA ASP A 170 5.56 26.49 4.56
C ASP A 170 4.34 27.12 3.88
N PRO A 171 4.40 28.40 3.46
CA PRO A 171 3.25 29.08 2.89
C PRO A 171 2.90 28.54 1.49
N ALA A 172 1.62 28.58 1.15
CA ALA A 172 1.13 28.25 -0.18
C ALA A 172 1.94 28.97 -1.29
N LEU A 173 2.45 28.21 -2.25
CA LEU A 173 3.08 28.79 -3.43
C LEU A 173 2.04 29.57 -4.24
N PRO A 174 2.34 30.79 -4.72
CA PRO A 174 1.43 31.51 -5.60
C PRO A 174 1.15 30.72 -6.88
N ILE A 175 -0.12 30.70 -7.32
CA ILE A 175 -0.53 30.02 -8.55
C ILE A 175 0.31 30.53 -9.74
N GLY A 176 0.79 29.61 -10.57
CA GLY A 176 1.66 29.87 -11.72
C GLY A 176 3.16 29.84 -11.39
N THR A 177 3.54 29.76 -10.11
CA THR A 177 4.96 29.64 -9.71
C THR A 177 5.53 28.32 -10.20
N VAL A 178 6.68 28.33 -10.88
CA VAL A 178 7.39 27.11 -11.28
C VAL A 178 8.03 26.47 -10.05
N ILE A 179 7.75 25.19 -9.82
CA ILE A 179 8.21 24.44 -8.65
C ILE A 179 9.61 23.92 -8.92
N THR A 180 10.59 24.45 -8.20
CA THR A 180 12.03 24.14 -8.36
C THR A 180 12.71 23.82 -7.02
N GLN A 181 11.94 23.78 -5.95
CA GLN A 181 12.41 23.50 -4.61
C GLN A 181 12.67 22.00 -4.45
N ARG A 182 13.86 21.66 -3.95
CA ARG A 182 14.23 20.30 -3.55
C ARG A 182 14.16 20.13 -2.04
N LEU A 183 13.55 19.05 -1.58
CA LEU A 183 13.55 18.64 -0.17
C LEU A 183 14.58 17.54 0.03
N ALA A 184 15.56 17.79 0.91
CA ALA A 184 16.50 16.79 1.38
C ALA A 184 15.95 15.99 2.56
N ARG A 185 16.54 14.81 2.84
CA ARG A 185 16.12 13.94 3.96
C ARG A 185 16.11 14.63 5.32
N ASN A 186 17.06 15.53 5.58
CA ASN A 186 17.12 16.28 6.84
C ASN A 186 16.07 17.40 6.94
N GLY A 187 15.22 17.58 5.92
CA GLY A 187 14.21 18.63 5.87
C GLY A 187 14.70 19.93 5.27
N ASP A 188 15.96 20.04 4.83
CA ASP A 188 16.45 21.25 4.20
C ASP A 188 15.86 21.42 2.80
N VAL A 189 15.49 22.66 2.48
CA VAL A 189 14.99 23.05 1.16
C VAL A 189 16.08 23.80 0.40
N SER A 190 16.34 23.36 -0.83
CA SER A 190 17.23 24.06 -1.78
C SER A 190 16.48 24.39 -3.06
N THR A 191 16.99 25.32 -3.87
CA THR A 191 16.44 25.62 -5.19
C THR A 191 17.35 25.03 -6.26
N ASP A 192 16.77 24.30 -7.22
CA ASP A 192 17.47 23.78 -8.38
C ASP A 192 16.77 24.25 -9.66
N THR A 193 17.39 25.23 -10.31
CA THR A 193 16.82 25.90 -11.49
C THR A 193 16.76 25.00 -12.71
N THR A 194 17.49 23.87 -12.74
CA THR A 194 17.43 22.92 -13.87
C THR A 194 16.05 22.27 -13.98
N LEU A 195 15.31 22.17 -12.87
CA LEU A 195 13.95 21.64 -12.80
C LEU A 195 12.92 22.51 -13.53
N THR A 196 13.26 23.77 -13.85
CA THR A 196 12.43 24.64 -14.70
C THR A 196 12.11 24.00 -16.05
N SER A 197 13.01 23.13 -16.54
CA SER A 197 12.82 22.40 -17.80
C SER A 197 11.58 21.48 -17.81
N TYR A 198 11.11 21.03 -16.64
CA TYR A 198 9.90 20.22 -16.54
C TYR A 198 8.61 21.04 -16.56
N GLY A 199 8.68 22.36 -16.35
CA GLY A 199 7.54 23.28 -16.48
C GLY A 199 6.40 23.04 -15.48
N ILE A 200 6.64 22.36 -14.37
CA ILE A 200 5.61 22.07 -13.36
C ILE A 200 5.38 23.32 -12.51
N THR A 201 4.11 23.68 -12.32
CA THR A 201 3.71 24.90 -11.61
C THR A 201 2.78 24.61 -10.43
N ALA A 202 2.70 25.53 -9.49
CA ALA A 202 1.65 25.55 -8.48
C ALA A 202 0.32 25.93 -9.18
N ALA A 203 -0.70 25.07 -9.13
CA ALA A 203 -1.88 25.18 -10.01
C ALA A 203 -3.20 25.47 -9.30
N HIS A 204 -3.48 24.79 -8.18
CA HIS A 204 -4.77 24.89 -7.51
C HIS A 204 -4.61 25.13 -6.00
N ARG A 205 -4.96 26.33 -5.54
CA ARG A 205 -4.89 26.68 -4.11
C ARG A 205 -6.12 26.14 -3.38
N VAL A 206 -5.88 25.38 -2.33
CA VAL A 206 -6.90 24.83 -1.43
C VAL A 206 -6.83 25.61 -0.13
N THR A 207 -7.94 26.24 0.23
CA THR A 207 -8.07 26.94 1.51
C THR A 207 -9.29 26.43 2.25
N VAL A 208 -9.07 25.63 3.28
CA VAL A 208 -10.08 25.19 4.25
C VAL A 208 -9.56 25.50 5.65
N THR A 209 -10.35 25.25 6.70
CA THR A 209 -9.88 25.49 8.08
C THR A 209 -8.57 24.75 8.33
N ASP A 210 -7.55 25.48 8.80
CA ASP A 210 -6.20 25.00 9.10
C ASP A 210 -5.39 24.43 7.91
N ILE A 211 -5.86 24.62 6.67
CA ILE A 211 -5.15 24.21 5.45
C ILE A 211 -5.14 25.35 4.44
N ASP A 212 -3.94 25.74 4.01
CA ASP A 212 -3.72 26.71 2.94
C ASP A 212 -2.47 26.33 2.13
N HIS A 213 -2.67 25.53 1.08
CA HIS A 213 -1.61 24.97 0.24
C HIS A 213 -1.99 24.97 -1.24
N THR A 214 -0.99 24.94 -2.12
CA THR A 214 -1.22 24.89 -3.58
C THR A 214 -0.82 23.54 -4.17
N VAL A 215 -1.77 22.87 -4.82
CA VAL A 215 -1.55 21.59 -5.51
C VAL A 215 -0.73 21.83 -6.78
N ALA A 216 0.31 21.03 -7.01
CA ALA A 216 1.11 21.08 -8.23
C ALA A 216 0.31 20.68 -9.47
N SER A 217 0.61 21.28 -10.62
CA SER A 217 -0.16 21.14 -11.87
C SER A 217 -0.36 19.69 -12.27
N VAL A 218 0.71 18.89 -12.28
CA VAL A 218 0.66 17.47 -12.66
C VAL A 218 -0.24 16.64 -11.73
N PHE A 219 -0.33 16.99 -10.45
CA PHE A 219 -1.19 16.31 -9.49
C PHE A 219 -2.63 16.78 -9.61
N TRP A 220 -2.84 18.08 -9.80
CA TRP A 220 -4.17 18.63 -10.04
C TRP A 220 -4.81 18.06 -11.31
N ASP A 221 -4.04 17.96 -12.39
CA ASP A 221 -4.49 17.36 -13.65
C ASP A 221 -4.84 15.88 -13.46
N PHE A 222 -4.02 15.12 -12.72
CA PHE A 222 -4.32 13.72 -12.41
C PHE A 222 -5.59 13.55 -11.58
N MET A 223 -5.78 14.37 -10.53
CA MET A 223 -6.95 14.33 -9.65
C MET A 223 -8.26 14.71 -10.38
N ASN A 224 -8.16 15.40 -11.51
CA ASN A 224 -9.30 15.78 -12.37
C ASN A 224 -9.35 14.98 -13.68
N SER A 225 -8.54 13.93 -13.81
CA SER A 225 -8.43 13.18 -15.06
C SER A 225 -9.60 12.22 -15.27
N THR A 226 -9.79 11.85 -16.54
CA THR A 226 -10.75 10.83 -16.96
C THR A 226 -10.01 9.59 -17.47
N GLY A 227 -10.67 8.44 -17.39
CA GLY A 227 -10.15 7.18 -17.91
C GLY A 227 -11.22 6.11 -17.92
N VAL A 228 -10.85 4.91 -18.35
CA VAL A 228 -11.73 3.75 -18.20
C VAL A 228 -11.88 3.42 -16.73
N VAL A 229 -13.13 3.38 -16.27
CA VAL A 229 -13.56 2.97 -14.93
C VAL A 229 -14.55 1.82 -15.03
N TYR A 230 -14.69 1.04 -13.96
CA TYR A 230 -15.73 0.03 -13.84
C TYR A 230 -16.91 0.57 -13.03
N GLN A 231 -18.11 0.54 -13.60
CA GLN A 231 -19.32 1.02 -12.94
C GLN A 231 -20.55 0.29 -13.47
N GLY A 232 -21.44 -0.12 -12.57
CA GLY A 232 -22.69 -0.79 -12.96
C GLY A 232 -22.47 -2.08 -13.77
N GLY A 233 -21.37 -2.79 -13.53
CA GLY A 233 -21.03 -4.01 -14.25
C GLY A 233 -20.39 -3.80 -15.63
N GLN A 234 -20.02 -2.57 -16.01
CA GLN A 234 -19.49 -2.23 -17.33
C GLN A 234 -18.21 -1.40 -17.22
N PHE A 235 -17.37 -1.46 -18.26
CA PHE A 235 -16.24 -0.55 -18.44
C PHE A 235 -16.70 0.68 -19.23
N VAL A 236 -16.54 1.87 -18.66
CA VAL A 236 -16.97 3.15 -19.25
C VAL A 236 -15.88 4.21 -19.12
N GLN A 237 -15.84 5.15 -20.06
CA GLN A 237 -14.98 6.33 -19.94
C GLN A 237 -15.65 7.36 -19.03
N ASP A 238 -15.01 7.73 -17.93
CA ASP A 238 -15.56 8.66 -16.94
C ASP A 238 -14.42 9.29 -16.10
N SER A 239 -14.74 10.21 -15.19
CA SER A 239 -13.78 10.73 -14.21
C SER A 239 -13.22 9.60 -13.34
N LEU A 240 -11.88 9.53 -13.22
CA LEU A 240 -11.24 8.57 -12.31
C LEU A 240 -11.69 8.81 -10.87
N PHE A 241 -11.87 10.08 -10.51
CA PHE A 241 -12.32 10.52 -9.20
C PHE A 241 -13.61 11.33 -9.31
N VAL A 242 -14.66 10.88 -8.63
CA VAL A 242 -15.92 11.65 -8.55
C VAL A 242 -15.72 12.95 -7.76
N ASN A 243 -14.83 12.90 -6.77
CA ASN A 243 -14.33 14.08 -6.06
C ASN A 243 -12.78 14.03 -6.08
N PRO A 244 -12.10 15.10 -6.49
CA PRO A 244 -10.64 15.10 -6.64
C PRO A 244 -9.90 14.79 -5.33
N PHE A 245 -10.48 15.11 -4.18
CA PHE A 245 -9.90 14.87 -2.85
C PHE A 245 -10.38 13.57 -2.20
N TYR A 246 -11.19 12.74 -2.87
CA TYR A 246 -11.65 11.48 -2.30
C TYR A 246 -10.47 10.56 -1.92
N ALA A 247 -9.59 10.29 -2.89
CA ALA A 247 -8.47 9.38 -2.69
C ALA A 247 -7.32 10.01 -1.87
N THR A 248 -7.02 11.29 -2.08
CA THR A 248 -5.85 11.94 -1.49
C THR A 248 -6.13 12.68 -0.19
N GLY A 249 -7.36 13.18 0.02
CA GLY A 249 -7.62 14.24 1.00
C GLY A 249 -7.04 15.58 0.54
N TYR A 250 -7.10 16.60 1.40
CA TYR A 250 -6.55 17.92 1.10
C TYR A 250 -5.01 17.95 1.17
N PRO A 251 -4.33 18.86 0.44
CA PRO A 251 -2.88 19.01 0.55
C PRO A 251 -2.51 19.49 1.96
N ILE A 252 -1.46 18.90 2.53
CA ILE A 252 -0.93 19.28 3.87
C ILE A 252 0.48 19.88 3.78
N GLY A 253 0.93 20.18 2.56
CA GLY A 253 2.22 20.79 2.29
C GLY A 253 2.39 21.08 0.79
N GLU A 254 3.39 21.89 0.49
CA GLU A 254 3.77 22.20 -0.89
C GLU A 254 4.45 21.01 -1.57
N ALA A 255 4.49 21.03 -2.91
CA ALA A 255 5.21 20.03 -3.68
C ALA A 255 6.71 20.33 -3.70
N PHE A 256 7.52 19.29 -3.49
CA PHE A 256 8.98 19.37 -3.54
C PHE A 256 9.56 18.31 -4.46
N TRP A 257 10.65 18.65 -5.13
CA TRP A 257 11.47 17.69 -5.82
C TRP A 257 12.39 16.95 -4.85
N ALA A 258 12.75 15.73 -5.17
CA ALA A 258 13.76 14.97 -4.46
C ALA A 258 14.53 14.09 -5.44
N ASN A 259 15.77 13.74 -5.08
CA ASN A 259 16.47 12.62 -5.70
C ASN A 259 16.07 11.36 -4.94
N ILE A 260 15.37 10.46 -5.62
CA ILE A 260 14.83 9.23 -5.05
C ILE A 260 15.47 8.04 -5.74
N LYS A 261 15.94 7.07 -4.97
CA LYS A 261 16.34 5.76 -5.46
C LYS A 261 15.09 4.96 -5.82
N VAL A 262 14.94 4.62 -7.09
CA VAL A 262 13.87 3.75 -7.61
C VAL A 262 14.52 2.62 -8.39
N ALA A 263 14.28 1.37 -7.96
CA ALA A 263 14.87 0.19 -8.57
C ALA A 263 16.39 0.32 -8.73
N ASN A 264 17.07 0.75 -7.65
CA ASN A 264 18.51 1.02 -7.58
C ASN A 264 19.04 2.17 -8.46
N ASN A 265 18.18 2.98 -9.09
CA ASN A 265 18.59 4.14 -9.88
C ASN A 265 18.10 5.44 -9.26
N GLN A 266 18.94 6.46 -9.20
CA GLN A 266 18.55 7.79 -8.73
C GLN A 266 17.70 8.50 -9.80
N GLN A 267 16.57 9.04 -9.39
CA GLN A 267 15.63 9.74 -10.26
C GLN A 267 15.15 11.03 -9.62
N ASP A 268 14.91 12.05 -10.44
CA ASP A 268 14.16 13.22 -10.03
C ASP A 268 12.69 12.87 -9.89
N VAL A 269 12.15 13.06 -8.68
CA VAL A 269 10.75 12.81 -8.37
C VAL A 269 10.18 14.04 -7.70
N LEU A 270 9.09 14.57 -8.25
CA LEU A 270 8.27 15.56 -7.56
C LEU A 270 7.34 14.83 -6.60
N ILE A 271 7.19 15.31 -5.38
CA ILE A 271 6.38 14.69 -4.34
C ILE A 271 5.50 15.76 -3.72
N GLN A 272 4.21 15.47 -3.53
CA GLN A 272 3.32 16.28 -2.71
C GLN A 272 2.51 15.39 -1.78
N CYS A 273 2.48 15.75 -0.50
CA CYS A 273 1.72 15.02 0.50
C CYS A 273 0.37 15.69 0.79
N PHE A 274 -0.64 14.86 0.86
CA PHE A 274 -2.02 15.16 1.19
C PHE A 274 -2.41 14.36 2.44
N GLU A 275 -3.58 14.62 3.02
CA GLU A 275 -3.98 13.98 4.28
C GLU A 275 -3.92 12.45 4.23
N ARG A 276 -4.33 11.84 3.12
CA ARG A 276 -4.46 10.39 2.98
C ARG A 276 -3.32 9.75 2.20
N ARG A 277 -2.65 10.51 1.32
CA ARG A 277 -1.64 9.99 0.37
C ARG A 277 -0.60 11.03 0.02
N CYS A 278 0.60 10.58 -0.31
CA CYS A 278 1.53 11.38 -1.10
C CYS A 278 1.45 10.93 -2.56
N LEU A 279 1.36 11.89 -3.47
CA LEU A 279 1.50 11.66 -4.91
C LEU A 279 2.94 11.94 -5.33
N THR A 280 3.43 11.15 -6.27
CA THR A 280 4.75 11.28 -6.87
C THR A 280 4.61 11.51 -8.36
N TRP A 281 5.45 12.37 -8.93
CA TRP A 281 5.59 12.53 -10.38
C TRP A 281 7.03 12.28 -10.82
N THR A 282 7.19 11.41 -11.82
CA THR A 282 8.51 11.00 -12.32
C THR A 282 8.58 11.20 -13.84
N PRO A 283 9.45 12.10 -14.35
CA PRO A 283 9.50 12.46 -15.77
C PRO A 283 9.88 11.29 -16.67
N GLY A 284 10.73 10.38 -16.17
CA GLY A 284 11.24 9.23 -16.89
C GLY A 284 10.24 8.09 -17.04
N ASN A 285 9.09 8.12 -16.35
CA ASN A 285 8.09 7.08 -16.45
C ASN A 285 7.27 7.21 -17.75
N PRO A 286 6.77 6.08 -18.30
CA PRO A 286 5.82 6.11 -19.41
C PRO A 286 4.56 6.89 -19.07
N ASP A 287 3.89 7.43 -20.08
CA ASP A 287 2.57 8.06 -19.93
C ASP A 287 1.59 7.06 -19.28
N GLY A 288 0.79 7.52 -18.31
CA GLY A 288 -0.05 6.66 -17.47
C GLY A 288 0.59 6.21 -16.15
N TRP A 289 1.93 6.28 -16.04
CA TRP A 289 2.70 5.99 -14.81
C TRP A 289 3.55 7.18 -14.34
N LYS A 290 3.42 8.33 -14.98
CA LYS A 290 4.11 9.54 -14.55
C LYS A 290 3.65 10.02 -13.19
N VAL A 291 2.35 9.94 -12.89
CA VAL A 291 1.81 10.21 -11.54
C VAL A 291 1.47 8.88 -10.88
N GLU A 292 1.92 8.70 -9.64
CA GLU A 292 1.60 7.52 -8.83
C GLU A 292 1.28 7.93 -7.39
N ALA A 293 0.47 7.14 -6.69
CA ALA A 293 0.41 7.23 -5.23
C ALA A 293 1.60 6.47 -4.63
N GLY A 294 2.17 6.99 -3.54
CA GLY A 294 3.13 6.23 -2.74
C GLY A 294 2.50 4.96 -2.16
N ASN A 295 3.31 3.99 -1.73
CA ASN A 295 2.85 2.77 -1.06
C ASN A 295 2.44 3.04 0.40
N VAL A 296 1.66 4.09 0.61
CA VAL A 296 1.36 4.66 1.93
C VAL A 296 0.55 3.71 2.82
N GLY A 297 -0.19 2.77 2.24
CA GLY A 297 -0.91 1.75 3.00
C GLY A 297 0.05 0.76 3.65
N GLN A 298 1.08 0.30 2.91
CA GLN A 298 2.16 -0.51 3.46
C GLN A 298 2.98 0.26 4.49
N HIS A 299 3.34 1.51 4.17
CA HIS A 299 4.12 2.38 5.06
C HIS A 299 3.41 2.56 6.41
N TYR A 300 2.12 2.88 6.37
CA TYR A 300 1.34 3.11 7.56
C TYR A 300 1.13 1.82 8.38
N PHE A 301 0.87 0.69 7.73
CA PHE A 301 0.73 -0.59 8.44
C PHE A 301 1.99 -0.90 9.25
N ARG A 302 3.16 -0.77 8.62
CA ARG A 302 4.46 -0.94 9.28
C ARG A 302 4.66 0.07 10.42
N TRP A 303 4.40 1.35 10.16
CA TRP A 303 4.53 2.39 11.18
C TRP A 303 3.67 2.11 12.42
N ARG A 304 2.39 1.79 12.21
CA ARG A 304 1.41 1.61 13.28
C ARG A 304 1.54 0.28 14.03
N TYR A 305 1.90 -0.81 13.36
CA TYR A 305 1.86 -2.14 13.98
C TYR A 305 3.23 -2.73 14.27
N GLU A 306 4.28 -2.35 13.52
CA GLU A 306 5.62 -2.94 13.67
C GLU A 306 6.58 -1.99 14.40
N ILE A 307 6.52 -0.69 14.10
CA ILE A 307 7.42 0.32 14.66
C ILE A 307 6.84 0.95 15.93
N THR A 308 5.55 1.26 15.93
CA THR A 308 4.84 1.86 17.07
C THR A 308 3.65 1.00 17.52
N PRO A 309 3.88 -0.28 17.88
CA PRO A 309 2.79 -1.19 18.21
C PRO A 309 1.89 -0.57 19.28
N PRO A 310 0.55 -0.68 19.14
CA PRO A 310 -0.36 -0.13 20.12
C PRO A 310 -0.01 -0.71 21.50
N THR A 311 0.07 0.16 22.50
CA THR A 311 0.24 -0.31 23.89
C THR A 311 -0.98 -1.17 24.19
N PRO A 312 -0.83 -2.42 24.66
CA PRO A 312 -1.98 -3.24 25.01
C PRO A 312 -2.81 -2.46 26.02
N THR A 313 -4.06 -2.14 25.67
CA THR A 313 -5.02 -1.59 26.64
C THR A 313 -5.04 -2.56 27.81
N PRO A 314 -4.81 -2.12 29.06
CA PRO A 314 -4.94 -3.03 30.19
C PRO A 314 -6.36 -3.57 30.15
N THR A 315 -6.50 -4.87 29.91
CA THR A 315 -7.77 -5.57 30.04
C THR A 315 -8.30 -5.20 31.41
N PRO A 316 -9.50 -4.59 31.55
CA PRO A 316 -10.06 -4.34 32.86
C PRO A 316 -10.07 -5.69 33.58
N SER A 317 -9.40 -5.74 34.75
CA SER A 317 -9.44 -6.92 35.60
C SER A 317 -10.91 -7.29 35.78
N PRO A 318 -11.34 -8.51 35.44
CA PRO A 318 -12.75 -8.83 35.43
C PRO A 318 -13.30 -8.60 36.84
N THR A 319 -14.19 -7.61 36.97
CA THR A 319 -15.12 -7.55 38.10
C THR A 319 -15.80 -8.93 38.16
N PRO A 320 -15.87 -9.63 39.31
CA PRO A 320 -16.46 -10.96 39.38
C PRO A 320 -17.95 -10.91 39.01
N GLY A 321 -18.23 -11.05 37.72
CA GLY A 321 -19.53 -11.30 37.13
C GLY A 321 -19.64 -12.79 36.78
N PRO A 322 -20.86 -13.32 36.64
CA PRO A 322 -21.05 -14.74 36.38
C PRO A 322 -20.33 -15.16 35.11
N ALA A 323 -19.74 -16.36 35.14
CA ALA A 323 -18.78 -16.88 34.16
C ALA A 323 -19.24 -16.67 32.70
N PRO A 324 -18.35 -16.22 31.79
CA PRO A 324 -18.69 -15.99 30.40
C PRO A 324 -19.01 -17.30 29.68
N GLU A 325 -20.11 -17.31 28.93
CA GLU A 325 -20.40 -18.34 27.94
C GLU A 325 -19.37 -18.24 26.80
N VAL A 326 -18.72 -19.35 26.46
CA VAL A 326 -17.71 -19.42 25.39
C VAL A 326 -18.45 -19.42 24.05
N SER A 327 -18.23 -18.43 23.19
CA SER A 327 -18.76 -18.46 21.82
C SER A 327 -17.85 -19.31 20.92
N GLU A 328 -18.46 -20.12 20.04
CA GLU A 328 -17.76 -20.88 18.98
C GLU A 328 -16.78 -19.99 18.20
N GLY A 329 -15.53 -20.45 18.05
CA GLY A 329 -14.49 -19.73 17.32
C GLY A 329 -13.62 -20.68 16.50
N VAL A 330 -13.32 -20.28 15.26
CA VAL A 330 -12.38 -20.99 14.37
C VAL A 330 -11.09 -20.19 14.28
N PHE A 331 -9.99 -20.76 14.74
CA PHE A 331 -8.65 -20.19 14.63
C PHE A 331 -7.91 -20.89 13.48
N SER A 332 -7.05 -20.17 12.76
CA SER A 332 -6.22 -20.76 11.72
C SER A 332 -4.75 -20.39 11.90
N ALA A 333 -3.87 -21.31 11.53
CA ALA A 333 -2.42 -21.12 11.58
C ALA A 333 -1.79 -21.71 10.32
N TYR A 334 -0.77 -21.04 9.78
CA TYR A 334 0.03 -21.52 8.66
C TYR A 334 1.50 -21.61 9.07
N LEU A 335 2.16 -22.70 8.69
CA LEU A 335 3.57 -22.94 8.97
C LEU A 335 4.30 -23.45 7.73
N ALA A 336 5.37 -22.76 7.34
CA ALA A 336 6.33 -23.21 6.34
C ALA A 336 7.76 -23.19 6.92
N GLY A 337 8.72 -23.77 6.19
CA GLY A 337 10.12 -23.81 6.60
C GLY A 337 10.73 -22.44 6.97
N ALA A 338 10.29 -21.38 6.28
CA ALA A 338 10.71 -20.01 6.55
C ALA A 338 10.19 -19.45 7.89
N ASN A 339 9.11 -20.02 8.44
CA ASN A 339 8.51 -19.62 9.71
C ASN A 339 9.11 -20.36 10.91
N VAL A 340 9.91 -21.40 10.68
CA VAL A 340 10.63 -22.09 11.76
C VAL A 340 11.72 -21.15 12.29
N VAL A 341 11.98 -21.18 13.59
CA VAL A 341 13.07 -20.41 14.19
C VAL A 341 14.14 -21.38 14.72
N PRO A 342 15.36 -21.42 14.14
CA PRO A 342 15.79 -20.71 12.94
C PRO A 342 15.14 -21.27 11.65
N PRO A 343 15.04 -20.47 10.57
CA PRO A 343 14.42 -20.91 9.32
C PRO A 343 15.09 -22.15 8.73
N VAL A 344 14.28 -23.06 8.19
CA VAL A 344 14.75 -24.30 7.55
C VAL A 344 14.34 -24.32 6.09
N THR A 345 15.24 -24.77 5.21
CA THR A 345 14.94 -24.94 3.79
C THR A 345 14.22 -26.27 3.57
N THR A 346 12.91 -26.20 3.29
CA THR A 346 12.07 -27.37 3.02
C THR A 346 10.90 -26.96 2.14
N ASP A 347 10.39 -27.88 1.33
CA ASP A 347 9.13 -27.72 0.58
C ASP A 347 7.90 -28.07 1.44
N GLY A 348 8.14 -28.52 2.69
CA GLY A 348 7.12 -28.85 3.67
C GLY A 348 6.38 -27.60 4.18
N ALA A 349 5.04 -27.64 4.12
CA ALA A 349 4.18 -26.62 4.69
C ALA A 349 2.88 -27.23 5.22
N GLY A 350 2.18 -26.51 6.09
CA GLY A 350 0.87 -26.91 6.56
C GLY A 350 0.00 -25.77 7.06
N THR A 351 -1.31 -25.97 6.93
CA THR A 351 -2.34 -25.10 7.50
C THR A 351 -3.14 -25.89 8.53
N ALA A 352 -3.32 -25.31 9.70
CA ALA A 352 -4.15 -25.85 10.77
C ALA A 352 -5.39 -24.95 10.97
N TYR A 353 -6.54 -25.57 11.19
CA TYR A 353 -7.76 -24.94 11.69
C TYR A 353 -8.10 -25.55 13.04
N PHE A 354 -8.43 -24.72 14.02
CA PHE A 354 -8.82 -25.12 15.37
C PHE A 354 -10.23 -24.61 15.65
N TYR A 355 -11.13 -25.51 15.98
CA TYR A 355 -12.53 -25.25 16.30
C TYR A 355 -12.69 -25.40 17.82
N VAL A 356 -12.82 -24.30 18.52
CA VAL A 356 -13.00 -24.32 19.98
C VAL A 356 -14.48 -24.50 20.28
N HIS A 357 -14.81 -25.55 21.05
CA HIS A 357 -16.20 -25.85 21.37
C HIS A 357 -16.74 -24.80 22.34
N ALA A 358 -17.97 -24.34 22.10
CA ALA A 358 -18.64 -23.32 22.92
C ALA A 358 -18.92 -23.74 24.38
N ASP A 359 -18.74 -25.02 24.73
CA ASP A 359 -18.86 -25.53 26.09
C ASP A 359 -17.49 -25.66 26.80
N GLY A 360 -16.40 -25.29 26.12
CA GLY A 360 -15.03 -25.47 26.62
C GLY A 360 -14.60 -26.93 26.75
N SER A 361 -15.37 -27.87 26.20
CA SER A 361 -15.10 -29.32 26.31
C SER A 361 -13.87 -29.78 25.53
N GLY A 362 -13.43 -28.98 24.55
CA GLY A 362 -12.27 -29.32 23.74
C GLY A 362 -12.06 -28.42 22.53
N VAL A 363 -11.08 -28.82 21.72
CA VAL A 363 -10.73 -28.19 20.46
C VAL A 363 -10.66 -29.28 19.40
N ASP A 364 -11.52 -29.20 18.39
CA ASP A 364 -11.39 -30.00 17.18
C ASP A 364 -10.38 -29.31 16.25
N PHE A 365 -9.61 -30.09 15.47
CA PHE A 365 -8.66 -29.50 14.55
C PHE A 365 -8.58 -30.24 13.22
N SER A 366 -8.28 -29.48 12.17
CA SER A 366 -7.96 -30.00 10.84
C SER A 366 -6.60 -29.47 10.42
N ILE A 367 -5.68 -30.36 10.10
CA ILE A 367 -4.33 -30.00 9.64
C ILE A 367 -4.15 -30.56 8.24
N ASN A 368 -3.92 -29.68 7.27
CA ASN A 368 -3.54 -30.06 5.93
C ASN A 368 -2.05 -29.80 5.75
N THR A 369 -1.30 -30.82 5.32
CA THR A 369 0.15 -30.70 5.09
C THR A 369 0.51 -31.09 3.66
N GLN A 370 1.53 -30.45 3.14
CA GLN A 370 2.08 -30.71 1.80
C GLN A 370 3.60 -30.75 1.87
N GLY A 371 4.23 -31.47 0.94
CA GLY A 371 5.70 -31.55 0.86
C GLY A 371 6.37 -32.29 2.02
N LEU A 372 5.61 -32.99 2.87
CA LEU A 372 6.12 -33.82 3.96
C LEU A 372 6.06 -35.31 3.61
N THR A 373 7.10 -36.06 3.93
CA THR A 373 7.16 -37.53 3.81
C THR A 373 7.46 -38.15 5.18
N ASN A 374 6.82 -39.27 5.52
CA ASN A 374 7.03 -40.00 6.79
C ASN A 374 6.73 -39.17 8.06
N VAL A 375 5.60 -38.44 8.08
CA VAL A 375 5.14 -37.72 9.28
C VAL A 375 4.76 -38.74 10.36
N THR A 376 5.47 -38.74 11.49
CA THR A 376 5.25 -39.69 12.61
C THR A 376 4.66 -39.06 13.87
N ALA A 377 4.66 -37.73 13.96
CA ALA A 377 4.11 -36.98 15.09
C ALA A 377 3.77 -35.53 14.70
N ALA A 378 2.84 -34.93 15.43
CA ALA A 378 2.57 -33.50 15.43
C ALA A 378 2.51 -33.02 16.89
N SER A 379 2.95 -31.80 17.16
CA SER A 379 2.93 -31.20 18.51
C SER A 379 2.48 -29.75 18.42
N ILE A 380 1.56 -29.34 19.29
CA ILE A 380 1.22 -27.93 19.48
C ILE A 380 2.25 -27.34 20.45
N ARG A 381 2.67 -26.10 20.20
CA ARG A 381 3.65 -25.41 21.04
C ARG A 381 3.10 -24.09 21.52
N GLU A 382 3.29 -23.80 22.80
CA GLU A 382 2.96 -22.53 23.41
C GLU A 382 4.20 -21.64 23.39
N GLY A 383 4.18 -20.60 22.54
CA GLY A 383 5.28 -19.67 22.37
C GLY A 383 4.88 -18.44 21.56
N SER A 384 5.69 -17.38 21.66
CA SER A 384 5.57 -16.19 20.81
C SER A 384 5.91 -16.53 19.35
N ALA A 385 5.46 -15.72 18.39
CA ALA A 385 5.72 -15.96 16.96
C ALA A 385 7.23 -16.02 16.59
N THR A 386 8.11 -15.57 17.48
CA THR A 386 9.55 -15.49 17.28
C THR A 386 10.35 -16.53 18.07
N GLU A 387 9.70 -17.42 18.82
CA GLU A 387 10.36 -18.37 19.71
C GLU A 387 9.78 -19.78 19.57
N ASN A 388 10.63 -20.80 19.60
CA ASN A 388 10.15 -22.18 19.70
C ASN A 388 9.65 -22.44 21.13
N GLY A 389 8.33 -22.38 21.27
CA GLY A 389 7.63 -22.67 22.52
C GLY A 389 7.74 -24.11 23.03
N ASN A 390 7.33 -24.32 24.28
CA ASN A 390 7.20 -25.66 24.88
C ASN A 390 6.05 -26.44 24.23
N VAL A 391 6.16 -27.77 24.16
CA VAL A 391 5.05 -28.62 23.69
C VAL A 391 3.93 -28.63 24.74
N VAL A 392 2.69 -28.46 24.29
CA VAL A 392 1.47 -28.46 25.13
C VAL A 392 0.71 -29.76 24.99
#